data_AF-A0AAW0I7B7-F1
#
_entry.id   AF-A0AAW0I7B7-F1
#
_cell.length_a   1.000
_cell.length_b   1.000
_cell.length_c   1.000
_cell.angle_alpha   90.00
_cell.angle_beta   90.00
_cell.angle_gamma   90.00
#
_symmetry.space_group_name_H-M   'P 1'
#
loop_
_entity.id
_entity.type
_entity.pdbx_description
1 polymer ?
#
loop_
_entity_poly.entity_id
_entity_poly.type
_entity_poly.pdbx_seq_one_letter_code
_entity_poly.pdbx_strand_id
1 'polypeptide(L)'
;MARTKQTARKSTGGKAPRKQLATKAARKSAPSTGGVKKPHRYRPGTVALREIRCYQKSTELLIRKLPFQRLVREIAQDFKTDLRFQSAAIGAL
;
A
#
# COMPACT_ATOMS: atom_id res chain seq x y z
N MET A 1 -20.15 -53.98 19.81
CA MET A 1 -20.64 -52.66 19.35
C MET A 1 -20.15 -51.59 20.31
N ALA A 2 -19.23 -50.73 19.87
CA ALA A 2 -18.58 -49.74 20.73
C ALA A 2 -19.44 -48.48 20.86
N ARG A 3 -19.80 -48.12 22.10
CA ARG A 3 -20.59 -46.94 22.44
C ARG A 3 -19.77 -45.67 22.18
N THR A 4 -20.07 -44.96 21.10
CA THR A 4 -19.51 -43.62 20.84
C THR A 4 -20.11 -42.62 21.83
N LYS A 5 -19.38 -42.30 22.91
CA LYS A 5 -19.72 -41.15 23.76
C LYS A 5 -19.39 -39.87 22.99
N GLN A 6 -20.43 -39.11 22.64
CA GLN A 6 -20.34 -37.77 22.10
C GLN A 6 -19.73 -36.87 23.19
N THR A 7 -18.50 -36.39 23.01
CA THR A 7 -17.94 -35.36 23.90
C THR A 7 -18.45 -34.00 23.46
N ALA A 8 -19.18 -33.32 24.34
CA ALA A 8 -19.60 -31.94 24.10
C ALA A 8 -18.37 -31.05 23.86
N ARG A 9 -18.25 -30.47 22.66
CA ARG A 9 -17.34 -29.34 22.42
C ARG A 9 -17.91 -28.15 23.17
N LYS A 10 -17.13 -27.58 24.09
CA LYS A 10 -17.44 -26.28 24.71
C LYS A 10 -17.51 -25.21 23.62
N SER A 11 -18.73 -24.80 23.26
CA SER A 11 -19.00 -23.54 22.62
C SER A 11 -19.16 -22.48 23.70
N THR A 12 -18.22 -21.54 23.78
CA THR A 12 -18.44 -20.12 24.09
C THR A 12 -17.08 -19.45 24.30
N GLY A 13 -16.69 -18.63 23.31
CA GLY A 13 -15.74 -17.56 23.55
C GLY A 13 -16.37 -16.57 24.52
N GLY A 14 -15.63 -16.24 25.58
CA GLY A 14 -16.00 -15.23 26.56
C GLY A 14 -14.78 -14.90 27.39
N LYS A 15 -14.15 -13.76 27.11
CA LYS A 15 -12.98 -13.25 27.83
C LYS A 15 -13.47 -12.75 29.20
N ALA A 16 -12.91 -13.24 30.30
CA ALA A 16 -13.24 -12.78 31.65
C ALA A 16 -12.94 -11.26 31.81
N PRO A 17 -13.73 -10.50 32.61
CA PRO A 17 -13.49 -9.08 32.81
C PRO A 17 -12.25 -8.90 33.69
N ARG A 18 -11.11 -8.56 33.08
CA ARG A 18 -9.86 -8.30 33.78
C ARG A 18 -9.80 -6.82 34.18
N LYS A 19 -9.57 -6.58 35.48
CA LYS A 19 -9.23 -5.27 36.09
C LYS A 19 -8.28 -4.45 35.20
N GLN A 20 -8.56 -3.16 35.06
CA GLN A 20 -7.81 -2.20 34.26
C GLN A 20 -6.34 -2.13 34.67
N LEU A 21 -5.46 -2.46 33.73
CA LEU A 21 -4.10 -1.97 33.60
C LEU A 21 -3.89 -1.69 32.11
N ALA A 22 -3.39 -0.49 31.78
CA ALA A 22 -3.29 0.03 30.42
C ALA A 22 -2.74 -1.02 29.44
N THR A 23 -3.56 -1.43 28.47
CA THR A 23 -3.15 -2.42 27.47
C THR A 23 -2.54 -1.70 26.28
N LYS A 24 -1.20 -1.67 26.24
CA LYS A 24 -0.41 -1.43 25.04
C LYS A 24 -1.00 -2.30 23.92
N ALA A 25 -1.43 -1.70 22.81
CA ALA A 25 -2.04 -2.43 21.71
C ALA A 25 -1.02 -3.42 21.12
N ALA A 26 -1.05 -4.66 21.59
CA ALA A 26 -0.30 -5.76 21.03
C ALA A 26 -0.93 -6.09 19.66
N ARG A 27 -0.49 -5.38 18.62
CA ARG A 27 -0.77 -5.74 17.23
C ARG A 27 -0.21 -7.15 17.04
N LYS A 28 -1.06 -8.10 16.60
CA LYS A 28 -0.70 -9.49 16.34
C LYS A 28 0.56 -9.55 15.46
N SER A 29 1.71 -9.74 16.07
CA SER A 29 2.94 -10.08 15.38
C SER A 29 3.60 -11.21 16.17
N ALA A 30 3.68 -12.34 15.46
CA ALA A 30 4.26 -13.64 15.82
C ALA A 30 3.67 -14.39 17.05
N PRO A 31 3.34 -15.70 16.91
CA PRO A 31 3.34 -16.60 18.05
C PRO A 31 4.76 -16.68 18.66
N SER A 32 4.87 -16.70 19.99
CA SER A 32 6.14 -16.86 20.73
C SER A 32 6.82 -18.23 20.50
N THR A 33 6.10 -19.18 19.88
CA THR A 33 6.58 -20.52 19.56
C THR A 33 6.01 -20.95 18.21
N GLY A 34 6.86 -20.94 17.18
CA GLY A 34 6.51 -21.33 15.81
C GLY A 34 6.94 -20.29 14.78
N GLY A 35 7.77 -20.70 13.82
CA GLY A 35 8.40 -19.82 12.85
C GLY A 35 7.45 -18.82 12.18
N VAL A 36 7.97 -17.60 11.94
CA VAL A 36 7.23 -16.52 11.29
C VAL A 36 6.68 -17.01 9.94
N LYS A 37 5.36 -16.89 9.72
CA LYS A 37 4.76 -17.17 8.42
C LYS A 37 5.47 -16.35 7.35
N LYS A 38 5.92 -17.00 6.27
CA LYS A 38 6.55 -16.31 5.15
C LYS A 38 5.66 -15.15 4.68
N PRO A 39 6.19 -13.94 4.51
CA PRO A 39 5.43 -12.82 3.96
C PRO A 39 4.81 -13.20 2.61
N HIS A 40 3.58 -12.78 2.39
CA HIS A 40 2.91 -12.99 1.11
C HIS A 40 3.62 -12.18 0.01
N ARG A 41 4.01 -12.84 -1.07
CA ARG A 41 4.59 -12.21 -2.26
C ARG A 41 3.74 -12.55 -3.48
N TYR A 42 3.34 -11.51 -4.23
CA TYR A 42 2.63 -11.69 -5.50
C TYR A 42 3.52 -12.36 -6.54
N ARG A 43 2.91 -13.10 -7.47
CA ARG A 43 3.61 -13.67 -8.62
C ARG A 43 4.11 -12.55 -9.54
N PRO A 44 5.23 -12.75 -10.25
CA PRO A 44 5.64 -11.84 -11.32
C PRO A 44 4.48 -11.57 -12.28
N GLY A 45 4.34 -10.33 -12.73
CA GLY A 45 3.24 -9.88 -13.59
C GLY A 45 1.93 -9.51 -12.88
N THR A 46 1.65 -10.03 -11.67
CA THR A 46 0.40 -9.69 -10.95
C THR A 46 0.33 -8.20 -10.60
N VAL A 47 1.44 -7.62 -10.13
CA VAL A 47 1.50 -6.19 -9.78
C VAL A 47 1.51 -5.32 -11.04
N ALA A 48 2.25 -5.71 -12.08
CA ALA A 48 2.30 -5.00 -13.35
C ALA A 48 0.92 -4.88 -14.02
N LEU A 49 0.15 -5.98 -14.12
CA LEU A 49 -1.22 -5.94 -14.66
C LEU A 49 -2.18 -5.11 -13.80
N ARG A 50 -1.92 -5.00 -12.49
CA ARG A 50 -2.70 -4.11 -11.61
C ARG A 50 -2.37 -2.65 -11.89
N GLU A 51 -1.09 -2.30 -12.06
CA GLU A 51 -0.62 -0.96 -12.38
C GLU A 51 -1.09 -0.49 -13.76
N ILE A 52 -0.99 -1.34 -14.79
CA ILE A 52 -1.52 -1.04 -16.14
C ILE A 52 -3.00 -0.67 -16.07
N ARG A 53 -3.81 -1.49 -15.39
CA ARG A 53 -5.25 -1.21 -15.22
C ARG A 53 -5.52 0.05 -14.40
N CYS A 54 -4.65 0.36 -13.42
CA CYS A 54 -4.74 1.57 -12.62
C CYS A 54 -4.50 2.82 -13.48
N TYR A 55 -3.41 2.86 -14.23
CA TYR A 55 -3.03 4.03 -15.05
C TYR A 55 -3.88 4.21 -16.31
N GLN A 56 -4.43 3.13 -16.87
CA GLN A 56 -5.40 3.25 -17.97
C GLN A 56 -6.76 3.79 -17.52
N LYS A 57 -7.08 3.68 -16.22
CA LYS A 57 -8.34 4.18 -15.66
C LYS A 57 -8.23 5.64 -15.19
N SER A 58 -7.04 6.08 -14.76
CA SER A 58 -6.80 7.47 -14.35
C SER A 58 -6.29 8.32 -15.50
N THR A 59 -6.31 9.64 -15.31
CA THR A 59 -5.77 10.62 -16.27
C THR A 59 -4.76 11.56 -15.58
N GLU A 60 -4.12 11.07 -14.52
CA GLU A 60 -3.12 11.85 -13.80
C GLU A 60 -1.81 11.91 -14.59
N LEU A 61 -1.07 12.99 -14.43
CA LEU A 61 0.27 13.10 -15.00
C LEU A 61 1.20 12.09 -14.32
N LEU A 62 1.82 11.22 -15.12
CA LEU A 62 2.74 10.20 -14.60
C LEU A 62 4.12 10.78 -14.25
N ILE A 63 4.46 11.94 -14.80
CA ILE A 63 5.72 12.65 -14.54
C ILE A 63 5.48 13.71 -13.46
N ARG A 64 6.39 13.79 -12.49
CA ARG A 64 6.31 14.78 -11.40
C ARG A 64 6.45 16.20 -11.97
N LYS A 65 5.58 17.11 -11.51
CA LYS A 65 5.48 18.49 -12.02
C LYS A 65 6.78 19.31 -11.89
N LEU A 66 7.44 19.29 -10.73
CA LEU A 66 8.62 20.14 -10.49
C LEU A 66 9.85 19.71 -11.33
N PRO A 67 10.23 18.41 -11.38
CA PRO A 67 11.29 17.96 -12.28
C PRO A 67 10.99 18.27 -13.75
N PHE A 68 9.75 18.04 -14.20
CA PHE A 68 9.34 18.37 -15.56
C PHE A 68 9.47 19.86 -15.87
N GLN A 69 8.99 20.73 -14.97
CA GLN A 69 9.15 22.19 -15.11
C GLN A 69 10.62 22.63 -15.19
N ARG A 70 11.52 22.01 -14.40
CA ARG A 70 12.96 22.32 -14.45
C ARG A 70 13.55 21.94 -15.80
N LEU A 71 13.21 20.77 -16.31
CA LEU A 71 13.65 20.30 -17.64
C LEU A 71 13.17 21.24 -18.76
N VAL A 72 11.91 21.67 -18.73
CA VAL A 72 11.38 22.62 -19.72
C VAL A 72 12.18 23.94 -19.72
N ARG A 73 12.54 24.44 -18.53
CA ARG A 73 13.34 25.68 -18.39
C ARG A 73 14.78 25.51 -18.84
N GLU A 74 15.38 24.35 -18.56
CA GLU A 74 16.73 24.00 -18.99
C GLU A 74 16.82 24.02 -20.52
N ILE A 75 15.92 23.31 -21.21
CA ILE A 75 15.89 23.27 -22.68
C ILE A 75 15.61 24.65 -23.27
N ALA A 76 14.67 25.41 -22.69
CA ALA A 76 14.31 26.72 -23.22
C ALA A 76 15.44 27.76 -23.09
N GLN A 77 16.30 27.62 -22.08
CA GLN A 77 17.43 28.51 -21.86
C GLN A 77 18.43 28.46 -23.03
N ASP A 78 18.57 27.31 -23.70
CA ASP A 78 19.46 27.12 -24.85
C ASP A 78 19.01 27.92 -26.09
N PHE A 79 17.70 28.26 -26.18
CA PHE A 79 17.15 29.02 -27.29
C PHE A 79 17.08 30.52 -27.00
N LYS A 80 16.65 30.90 -25.80
CA LYS A 80 16.53 32.29 -25.37
C LYS A 80 16.60 32.40 -23.86
N THR A 81 17.51 33.25 -23.37
CA THR A 81 17.66 33.52 -21.94
C THR A 81 16.48 34.35 -21.41
N ASP A 82 16.19 34.20 -20.11
CA ASP A 82 15.20 35.00 -19.36
C ASP A 82 13.73 34.84 -19.75
N LEU A 83 13.37 33.68 -20.33
CA LEU A 83 11.98 33.33 -20.63
C LEU A 83 11.15 33.10 -19.35
N ARG A 84 9.96 33.71 -19.32
CA ARG A 84 8.93 33.47 -18.31
C ARG A 84 7.84 32.58 -18.90
N PHE A 85 7.40 31.60 -18.12
CA PHE A 85 6.36 30.66 -18.52
C PHE A 85 5.09 30.88 -17.71
N GLN A 86 3.95 30.91 -18.38
CA GLN A 86 2.65 30.77 -17.74
C GLN A 86 2.51 29.36 -17.16
N SER A 87 1.79 29.22 -16.05
CA SER A 87 1.52 27.92 -15.44
C SER A 87 0.79 26.97 -16.39
N ALA A 88 -0.18 27.48 -17.15
CA ALA A 88 -0.91 26.72 -18.16
C ALA A 88 -0.01 26.25 -19.32
N ALA A 89 1.00 27.03 -19.71
CA ALA A 89 1.94 26.64 -20.76
C ALA A 89 2.78 25.41 -20.34
N ILE A 90 3.25 25.38 -19.09
CA ILE A 90 3.96 24.21 -18.55
C ILE A 90 3.04 22.99 -18.42
N GLY A 91 1.75 23.19 -18.18
CA GLY A 91 0.79 22.09 -18.09
C GLY A 91 0.32 21.53 -19.45
N ALA A 92 0.55 22.27 -20.54
CA ALA A 92 0.20 21.85 -21.89
C ALA A 92 1.34 21.12 -22.62
N LEU A 93 2.58 21.28 -22.14
CA LEU A 93 3.76 20.54 -22.57
C LEU A 93 3.80 19.17 -21.87
#